data_AF-A0A7V2S7W1-F1
#
_entry.id   AF-A0A7V2S7W1-F1
#
_cell.length_a   1.000
_cell.length_b   1.000
_cell.length_c   1.000
_cell.angle_alpha   90.00
_cell.angle_beta   90.00
_cell.angle_gamma   90.00
#
_symmetry.space_group_name_H-M   'P 1'
#
loop_
_entity.id
_entity.type
_entity.pdbx_description
1 polymer ?
#
loop_
_entity_poly.entity_id
_entity_poly.type
_entity_poly.pdbx_seq_one_letter_code
_entity_poly.pdbx_strand_id
1 'polypeptide(L)'
;MTETKPDTPTEISPRIIYRDCLSSKKKALESIATAMAADADLSIGDILDAFMKRERLGSTNFGHGIAIPHGRLASCKKPIGVLLIVDQCMCDNPDKEPVDLIFGLIV
;
A
#
# COMPACT_ATOMS: atom_id res chain seq x y z
N MET A 1 -34.04 -22.16 0.41
CA MET A 1 -32.92 -21.82 1.32
C MET A 1 -31.66 -22.40 0.73
N THR A 2 -30.87 -21.59 0.03
CA THR A 2 -29.51 -21.98 -0.38
C THR A 2 -28.56 -21.52 0.71
N GLU A 3 -28.00 -22.47 1.46
CA GLU A 3 -26.93 -22.18 2.41
C GLU A 3 -25.73 -21.62 1.64
N THR A 4 -25.45 -20.34 1.83
CA THR A 4 -24.18 -19.74 1.41
C THR A 4 -23.11 -20.28 2.34
N LYS A 5 -22.25 -21.15 1.82
CA LYS A 5 -21.00 -21.59 2.46
C LYS A 5 -20.28 -20.35 3.02
N PRO A 6 -19.80 -20.36 4.28
CA PRO A 6 -19.06 -19.22 4.81
C PRO A 6 -17.89 -18.90 3.89
N ASP A 7 -17.79 -17.64 3.46
CA ASP A 7 -16.68 -17.15 2.65
C ASP A 7 -15.37 -17.57 3.33
N THR A 8 -14.57 -18.34 2.61
CA THR A 8 -13.26 -18.76 3.12
C THR A 8 -12.45 -17.50 3.37
N PRO A 9 -11.72 -17.36 4.49
CA PRO A 9 -10.91 -16.17 4.73
C PRO A 9 -10.04 -15.90 3.51
N THR A 10 -10.19 -14.72 2.91
CA THR A 10 -9.38 -14.33 1.76
C THR A 10 -7.94 -14.19 2.21
N GLU A 11 -7.14 -15.21 1.93
CA GLU A 11 -5.70 -15.18 2.19
C GLU A 11 -5.04 -14.14 1.28
N ILE A 12 -4.28 -13.22 1.88
CA ILE A 12 -3.47 -12.26 1.14
C ILE A 12 -2.03 -12.75 1.21
N SER A 13 -1.42 -12.98 0.06
CA SER A 13 0.02 -13.25 -0.06
C SER A 13 0.71 -11.98 -0.54
N PRO A 14 1.08 -11.05 0.37
CA PRO A 14 1.60 -9.77 -0.04
C PRO A 14 2.97 -9.91 -0.69
N ARG A 15 3.19 -9.16 -1.76
CA ARG A 15 4.52 -9.09 -2.39
C ARG A 15 5.45 -8.27 -1.50
N ILE A 16 6.65 -8.80 -1.23
CA ILE A 16 7.66 -8.11 -0.44
C ILE A 16 8.67 -7.45 -1.36
N ILE A 17 8.99 -6.17 -1.11
CA ILE A 17 9.94 -5.38 -1.88
C ILE A 17 10.92 -4.73 -0.93
N TYR A 18 12.21 -4.84 -1.26
CA TYR A 18 13.29 -4.15 -0.56
C TYR A 18 13.82 -3.01 -1.42
N ARG A 19 14.14 -1.88 -0.77
CA ARG A 19 14.79 -0.72 -1.38
C ARG A 19 15.87 -0.19 -0.45
N ASP A 20 17.04 0.12 -1.01
CA ASP A 20 18.15 0.67 -0.22
C ASP A 20 17.84 2.09 0.26
N CYS A 21 17.25 2.92 -0.59
CA CYS A 21 16.77 4.25 -0.23
C CYS A 21 15.60 4.68 -1.11
N LEU A 22 14.78 5.59 -0.59
CA LEU A 22 13.75 6.28 -1.35
C LEU A 22 13.76 7.76 -0.99
N SER A 23 13.69 8.61 -2.02
CA SER A 23 13.81 10.06 -1.86
C SER A 23 12.53 10.76 -1.36
N SER A 24 11.41 10.05 -1.29
CA SER A 24 10.12 10.58 -0.81
C SER A 24 9.07 9.49 -0.62
N LYS A 25 8.03 9.78 0.16
CA LYS A 25 6.82 8.94 0.25
C LYS A 25 6.14 8.76 -1.11
N LYS A 26 6.17 9.77 -1.98
CA LYS A 26 5.62 9.65 -3.34
C LYS A 26 6.30 8.51 -4.11
N LYS A 27 7.63 8.41 -4.03
CA LYS A 27 8.40 7.33 -4.69
C LYS A 27 8.12 5.96 -4.08
N ALA A 28 7.84 5.90 -2.79
CA ALA A 28 7.40 4.68 -2.12
C ALA A 28 6.02 4.23 -2.62
N LEU A 29 5.05 5.14 -2.68
CA LEU A 29 3.71 4.85 -3.20
C LEU A 29 3.75 4.44 -4.69
N GLU A 30 4.59 5.09 -5.50
CA GLU A 30 4.83 4.69 -6.90
C GLU A 30 5.39 3.25 -6.98
N SER A 31 6.40 2.91 -6.17
CA SER A 31 6.95 1.54 -6.15
C SER A 31 5.91 0.49 -5.76
N ILE A 32 5.08 0.79 -4.75
CA ILE A 32 3.99 -0.09 -4.32
C ILE A 32 2.94 -0.25 -5.42
N ALA A 33 2.50 0.85 -6.03
CA ALA A 33 1.48 0.83 -7.06
C ALA A 33 1.94 0.08 -8.31
N THR A 34 3.20 0.25 -8.74
CA THR A 34 3.79 -0.53 -9.84
C THR A 34 3.79 -2.02 -9.52
N ALA A 35 4.11 -2.41 -8.30
CA ALA A 35 4.11 -3.81 -7.91
C ALA A 35 2.71 -4.42 -7.87
N MET A 36 1.73 -3.70 -7.33
CA MET A 36 0.33 -4.13 -7.31
C MET A 36 -0.25 -4.28 -8.71
N ALA A 37 0.05 -3.35 -9.62
CA ALA A 37 -0.39 -3.39 -11.01
C ALA A 37 0.27 -4.53 -11.82
N ALA A 38 1.38 -5.08 -11.35
CA ALA A 38 1.96 -6.27 -11.97
C ALA A 38 1.19 -7.55 -11.60
N ASP A 39 0.57 -7.56 -10.41
CA ASP A 39 -0.13 -8.72 -9.86
C ASP A 39 -1.64 -8.68 -10.18
N ALA A 40 -2.16 -7.54 -10.61
CA ALA A 40 -3.55 -7.36 -11.01
C ALA A 40 -3.69 -6.42 -12.21
N ASP A 41 -4.70 -6.68 -13.05
CA ASP A 41 -5.07 -5.84 -14.20
C ASP A 41 -5.71 -4.52 -13.74
N LEU A 42 -4.93 -3.71 -13.02
CA LEU A 42 -5.29 -2.44 -12.42
C LEU A 42 -4.35 -1.34 -12.91
N SER A 43 -4.89 -0.14 -13.06
CA SER A 43 -4.08 1.04 -13.40
C SER A 43 -3.24 1.49 -12.20
N ILE A 44 -1.94 1.71 -12.44
CA ILE A 44 -1.04 2.35 -11.46
C ILE A 44 -1.63 3.71 -11.01
N GLY A 45 -2.21 4.47 -11.95
CA GLY A 45 -2.84 5.76 -11.66
C GLY A 45 -4.01 5.63 -10.68
N ASP A 46 -4.88 4.65 -10.89
CA ASP A 46 -6.04 4.42 -10.02
C ASP A 46 -5.61 4.01 -8.61
N ILE A 47 -4.57 3.17 -8.49
CA ILE A 47 -4.01 2.74 -7.20
C ILE A 47 -3.42 3.94 -6.45
N LEU A 48 -2.61 4.77 -7.13
CA LEU A 48 -2.04 5.97 -6.55
C LEU A 48 -3.13 6.95 -6.12
N ASP A 49 -4.15 7.17 -6.95
CA ASP A 49 -5.28 8.02 -6.62
C ASP A 49 -6.05 7.50 -5.40
N ALA A 50 -6.22 6.18 -5.26
CA ALA A 50 -6.85 5.58 -4.10
C ALA A 50 -6.04 5.85 -2.82
N PHE A 51 -4.71 5.67 -2.85
CA PHE A 51 -3.84 5.98 -1.71
C PHE A 51 -3.86 7.47 -1.37
N MET A 52 -3.76 8.35 -2.37
CA MET A 52 -3.75 9.79 -2.17
C MET A 52 -5.08 10.31 -1.62
N LYS A 53 -6.21 9.75 -2.09
CA LYS A 53 -7.53 10.05 -1.51
C LYS A 53 -7.56 9.74 -0.01
N ARG A 54 -7.02 8.58 0.40
CA ARG A 54 -6.97 8.20 1.82
C ARG A 54 -6.02 9.07 2.63
N GLU A 55 -4.82 9.36 2.11
CA GLU A 55 -3.82 10.18 2.80
C GLU A 55 -4.34 11.62 3.06
N ARG A 56 -5.14 12.18 2.14
CA ARG A 56 -5.75 13.51 2.30
C ARG A 56 -6.77 13.60 3.45
N LEU A 57 -7.40 12.49 3.83
CA LEU A 57 -8.31 12.43 4.97
C LEU A 57 -7.56 12.42 6.31
N GLY A 58 -6.27 12.16 6.28
CA GLY A 58 -5.41 12.03 7.45
C GLY A 58 -4.27 11.07 7.12
N SER A 59 -3.08 11.36 7.63
CA SER A 59 -1.90 10.58 7.30
C SER A 59 -2.08 9.09 7.62
N THR A 60 -1.56 8.24 6.75
CA THR A 60 -1.52 6.79 6.96
C THR A 60 -0.28 6.33 7.72
N ASN A 61 0.57 7.27 8.17
CA ASN A 61 1.64 6.99 9.10
C ASN A 61 1.04 6.51 10.42
N PHE A 62 1.42 5.29 10.82
CA PHE A 62 0.99 4.66 12.06
C PHE A 62 1.93 5.02 13.23
N GLY A 63 3.10 5.58 12.93
CA GLY A 63 4.21 5.82 13.86
C GLY A 63 5.15 4.63 13.94
N HIS A 64 6.28 4.78 14.65
CA HIS A 64 7.29 3.73 14.85
C HIS A 64 7.88 3.21 13.53
N GLY A 65 8.10 4.08 12.55
CA GLY A 65 8.62 3.68 11.23
C GLY A 65 7.58 3.12 10.25
N ILE A 66 6.31 2.99 10.66
CA ILE A 66 5.29 2.26 9.89
C ILE A 66 4.31 3.20 9.17
N ALA A 67 3.99 2.90 7.91
CA ALA A 67 2.85 3.49 7.19
C ALA A 67 1.98 2.42 6.53
N ILE A 68 0.66 2.66 6.50
CA ILE A 68 -0.33 1.72 5.95
C ILE A 68 -1.19 2.41 4.89
N PRO A 69 -0.63 2.77 3.72
CA PRO A 69 -1.42 3.33 2.62
C PRO A 69 -2.43 2.30 2.12
N HIS A 70 -3.70 2.66 2.14
CA HIS A 70 -4.77 1.76 1.72
C HIS A 70 -5.84 2.50 0.92
N GLY A 71 -6.53 1.77 0.06
CA GLY A 71 -7.58 2.32 -0.79
C GLY A 71 -8.57 1.25 -1.26
N ARG A 72 -9.69 1.71 -1.80
CA ARG A 72 -10.69 0.86 -2.43
C ARG A 72 -10.80 1.18 -3.91
N LEU A 73 -10.82 0.17 -4.76
CA LEU A 73 -11.05 0.28 -6.20
C LEU A 73 -12.17 -0.66 -6.63
N ALA A 74 -13.17 -0.13 -7.32
CA ALA A 74 -14.29 -0.95 -7.82
C ALA A 74 -13.85 -2.03 -8.82
N SER A 75 -12.74 -1.80 -9.52
CA SER A 75 -12.11 -2.76 -10.43
C SER A 75 -11.31 -3.86 -9.70
N CYS A 76 -11.07 -3.71 -8.40
CA CYS A 76 -10.35 -4.69 -7.59
C CYS A 76 -11.24 -5.91 -7.32
N LYS A 77 -10.88 -7.06 -7.89
CA LYS A 77 -11.65 -8.31 -7.72
C LYS A 77 -11.28 -9.09 -6.46
N LYS A 78 -10.08 -8.86 -5.92
CA LYS A 78 -9.53 -9.53 -4.74
C LYS A 78 -8.56 -8.58 -4.04
N PRO A 79 -8.46 -8.58 -2.70
CA PRO A 79 -7.47 -7.79 -1.98
C PRO A 79 -6.04 -8.02 -2.47
N ILE A 80 -5.28 -6.96 -2.65
CA ILE A 80 -3.87 -6.99 -3.08
C ILE A 80 -3.03 -6.25 -2.06
N GLY A 81 -1.99 -6.90 -1.56
CA GLY A 81 -1.07 -6.35 -0.56
C GLY A 81 0.36 -6.27 -1.09
N VAL A 82 1.09 -5.24 -0.69
CA VAL A 82 2.55 -5.12 -0.91
C VAL A 82 3.18 -4.63 0.39
N LEU A 83 4.23 -5.32 0.84
CA LEU A 83 5.09 -4.86 1.92
C LEU A 83 6.39 -4.30 1.33
N LEU A 84 6.63 -3.02 1.53
CA LEU A 84 7.84 -2.33 1.14
C LEU A 84 8.70 -2.07 2.39
N ILE A 85 9.94 -2.51 2.34
CA ILE A 85 10.96 -2.29 3.37
C ILE A 85 12.05 -1.40 2.77
N VAL A 86 12.40 -0.33 3.47
CA VAL A 86 13.36 0.68 3.02
C VAL A 86 14.49 0.81 4.04
N ASP A 87 15.72 0.54 3.64
CA ASP A 87 16.88 0.49 4.56
C ASP A 87 17.25 1.90 5.08
N GLN A 88 17.36 2.87 4.18
CA GLN A 88 17.46 4.29 4.54
C GLN A 88 16.08 4.93 4.59
N CYS A 89 15.66 5.28 5.80
CA CYS A 89 14.32 5.74 6.04
C CYS A 89 14.02 7.03 5.26
N MET A 90 12.84 7.09 4.64
CA MET A 90 12.41 8.30 3.97
C MET A 90 11.91 9.31 5.00
N CYS A 91 12.32 10.56 4.87
CA CYS A 91 11.82 11.66 5.68
C CYS A 91 11.19 12.70 4.78
N ASP A 92 9.85 12.78 4.76
CA ASP A 92 9.13 13.79 3.97
C ASP A 92 9.25 15.20 4.58
N ASN A 93 9.57 15.30 5.87
CA ASN A 93 9.79 16.55 6.60
C ASN A 93 10.69 16.25 7.81
N PRO A 94 11.79 17.00 8.05
CA PRO A 94 12.70 16.82 9.20
C PRO A 94 12.03 16.62 10.56
N ASP A 95 10.85 17.19 10.78
CA ASP A 95 10.13 17.11 12.05
C ASP A 95 9.28 15.83 12.22
N LYS A 96 9.17 15.01 11.16
CA LYS A 96 8.38 13.79 11.16
C LYS A 96 9.26 12.58 11.39
N GLU A 97 8.70 11.60 12.10
CA GLU A 97 9.34 10.31 12.26
C GLU A 97 9.57 9.66 10.88
N PRO A 98 10.80 9.19 10.59
CA PRO A 98 11.11 8.48 9.36
C PRO A 98 10.24 7.24 9.18
N VAL A 99 9.97 6.85 7.93
CA VAL A 99 9.22 5.62 7.59
C VAL A 99 10.14 4.67 6.83
N ASP A 100 10.24 3.43 7.31
CA ASP A 100 11.04 2.35 6.73
C ASP A 100 10.21 1.11 6.39
N LEU A 101 9.01 0.96 6.95
CA LEU A 101 8.09 -0.14 6.67
C LEU A 101 6.75 0.38 6.16
N ILE A 102 6.37 -0.03 4.95
CA ILE A 102 5.13 0.41 4.31
C ILE A 102 4.32 -0.78 3.84
N PHE A 103 3.09 -0.92 4.35
CA PHE A 103 2.15 -1.93 3.89
C PHE A 103 1.04 -1.30 3.05
N GLY A 104 1.15 -1.45 1.73
CA GLY A 104 0.13 -1.04 0.78
C GLY A 104 -1.01 -2.06 0.68
N LEU A 105 -2.26 -1.60 0.68
CA LEU A 105 -3.43 -2.48 0.52
C LEU A 105 -4.50 -1.88 -0.42
N ILE A 106 -4.94 -2.65 -1.41
CA ILE A 106 -6.07 -2.30 -2.29
C ILE A 106 -7.16 -3.37 -2.18
N VAL A 107 -8.41 -2.93 -2.02
CA VAL A 107 -9.63 -3.77 -1.88
C VAL A 107 -10.82 -3.26 -2.68
#